data_AF-A0A4Y2AN33-F1
#
_entry.id   AF-A0A4Y2AN33-F1
#
_cell.length_a   1.000
_cell.length_b   1.000
_cell.length_c   1.000
_cell.angle_alpha   90.00
_cell.angle_beta   90.00
_cell.angle_gamma   90.00
#
_symmetry.space_group_name_H-M   'P 1'
#
loop_
_entity.id
_entity.type
_entity.pdbx_description
1 polymer ?
#
loop_
_entity_poly.entity_id
_entity_poly.type
_entity_poly.pdbx_seq_one_letter_code
_entity_poly.pdbx_strand_id
1 'polypeptide(L)'
;MVTAWVGLVSIGILLARHFKASWENRTLCGVKIWFALHRLLMLMALAFVAVAFIVIFVHKDGWNYETDNPHAILGCAATVLGFLQPIMALFRPGPDHPKRPIFNWLHFTVGNAAQLIAVIAIFYAKKLETSGLDDNFYAVLAVFVIVYLLFHLFFQVHTWTSERKKNNEVKMLDLASRGGNAAQNGVPEKNLVNQAIRQIFLGIYTIFVVAILIALYALIGAA
;
A
#
# COMPACT_ATOMS: atom_id res chain seq x y z
N MET A 1 15.00 1.34 -6.16
CA MET A 1 14.39 1.28 -4.80
C MET A 1 13.21 2.23 -4.62
N VAL A 2 13.34 3.55 -4.86
CA VAL A 2 12.23 4.52 -4.66
C VAL A 2 10.98 4.20 -5.49
N THR A 3 11.11 3.80 -6.75
CA THR A 3 9.99 3.36 -7.61
C THR A 3 9.17 2.23 -6.97
N ALA A 4 9.86 1.27 -6.36
CA ALA A 4 9.21 0.15 -5.71
C ALA A 4 8.52 0.59 -4.41
N TRP A 5 9.28 1.15 -3.46
CA TRP A 5 8.78 1.42 -2.12
C TRP A 5 7.86 2.66 -2.04
N VAL A 6 8.25 3.78 -2.65
CA VAL A 6 7.43 5.01 -2.67
C VAL A 6 6.29 4.86 -3.67
N GLY A 7 6.54 4.22 -4.81
CA GLY A 7 5.55 4.02 -5.87
C GLY A 7 4.64 2.82 -5.65
N LEU A 8 5.09 1.68 -6.13
CA LEU A 8 4.28 0.47 -6.31
C LEU A 8 3.76 -0.11 -4.98
N VAL A 9 4.61 -0.17 -3.96
CA VAL A 9 4.25 -0.72 -2.65
C VAL A 9 3.23 0.18 -1.94
N SER A 10 3.44 1.50 -1.94
CA SER A 10 2.51 2.43 -1.29
C SER A 10 1.09 2.35 -1.89
N ILE A 11 0.99 2.35 -3.23
CA ILE A 11 -0.28 2.20 -3.96
C ILE A 11 -0.88 0.82 -3.68
N GLY A 12 -0.08 -0.23 -3.76
CA GLY A 12 -0.57 -1.59 -3.58
C GLY A 12 -1.06 -1.89 -2.16
N ILE A 13 -0.43 -1.32 -1.12
CA ILE A 13 -0.91 -1.42 0.27
C ILE A 13 -2.25 -0.69 0.42
N LEU A 14 -2.34 0.54 -0.09
CA LEU A 14 -3.56 1.35 -0.02
C LEU A 14 -4.73 0.63 -0.71
N LEU A 15 -4.49 0.07 -1.90
CA LEU A 15 -5.44 -0.75 -2.64
C LEU A 15 -5.91 -1.98 -1.83
N ALA A 16 -4.98 -2.78 -1.31
CA ALA A 16 -5.33 -3.98 -0.55
C ALA A 16 -6.07 -3.67 0.76
N ARG A 17 -5.84 -2.51 1.37
CA ARG A 17 -6.49 -2.13 2.62
C ARG A 17 -7.92 -1.63 2.38
N HIS A 18 -8.10 -0.73 1.42
CA HIS A 18 -9.31 0.09 1.34
C HIS A 18 -10.23 -0.23 0.17
N PHE A 19 -9.79 -1.06 -0.78
CA PHE A 19 -10.52 -1.28 -2.03
C PHE A 19 -11.09 -2.70 -2.21
N LYS A 20 -11.10 -3.51 -1.15
CA LYS A 20 -11.68 -4.86 -1.18
C LYS A 20 -13.15 -4.86 -1.61
N ALA A 21 -13.89 -3.84 -1.17
CA ALA A 21 -15.31 -3.65 -1.45
C ALA A 21 -15.59 -2.80 -2.72
N SER A 22 -14.55 -2.23 -3.34
CA SER A 22 -14.71 -1.27 -4.44
C SER A 22 -15.04 -1.93 -5.79
N TRP A 23 -15.02 -3.26 -5.89
CA TRP A 23 -15.33 -4.01 -7.12
C TRP A 23 -15.92 -5.38 -6.83
N GLU A 24 -16.82 -5.50 -5.84
CA GLU A 24 -17.33 -6.81 -5.41
C GLU A 24 -18.01 -7.62 -6.53
N ASN A 25 -18.67 -6.94 -7.46
CA ASN A 25 -19.40 -7.55 -8.58
C ASN A 25 -18.54 -7.73 -9.85
N ARG A 26 -17.25 -7.38 -9.82
CA ARG A 26 -16.37 -7.51 -10.98
C ARG A 26 -15.13 -8.34 -10.66
N THR A 27 -14.80 -9.23 -11.59
CA THR A 27 -13.61 -10.06 -11.54
C THR A 27 -12.73 -9.77 -12.75
N LEU A 28 -11.44 -9.96 -12.59
CA LEU A 28 -10.45 -9.97 -13.67
C LEU A 28 -9.82 -11.36 -13.66
N CYS A 29 -9.97 -12.11 -14.75
CA CYS A 29 -9.48 -13.49 -14.84
C CYS A 29 -9.92 -14.38 -13.67
N GLY A 30 -11.18 -14.29 -13.26
CA GLY A 30 -11.75 -15.11 -12.18
C GLY A 30 -11.36 -14.71 -10.75
N VAL A 31 -10.55 -13.67 -10.56
CA VAL A 31 -10.20 -13.14 -9.24
C VAL A 31 -10.73 -11.72 -9.03
N LYS A 32 -10.94 -11.32 -7.77
CA LYS A 32 -11.38 -9.95 -7.43
C LYS A 32 -10.37 -8.92 -7.96
N ILE A 33 -10.86 -7.83 -8.57
CA ILE A 33 -10.00 -6.80 -9.22
C ILE A 33 -8.93 -6.26 -8.27
N TRP A 34 -9.30 -5.89 -7.04
CA TRP A 34 -8.34 -5.37 -6.05
C TRP A 34 -7.20 -6.35 -5.78
N PHE A 35 -7.49 -7.66 -5.79
CA PHE A 35 -6.50 -8.71 -5.51
C PHE A 35 -5.56 -8.91 -6.70
N ALA A 36 -6.10 -8.89 -7.92
CA ALA A 36 -5.30 -8.95 -9.14
C ALA A 36 -4.33 -7.76 -9.23
N LEU A 37 -4.85 -6.54 -9.04
CA LEU A 37 -4.06 -5.31 -9.09
C LEU A 37 -3.03 -5.25 -7.96
N HIS A 38 -3.40 -5.61 -6.72
CA HIS A 38 -2.45 -5.68 -5.62
C HIS A 38 -1.31 -6.67 -5.93
N ARG A 39 -1.65 -7.88 -6.39
CA ARG A 39 -0.65 -8.89 -6.74
C ARG A 39 0.27 -8.40 -7.86
N LEU A 40 -0.28 -7.78 -8.91
CA LEU A 40 0.50 -7.22 -10.00
C LEU A 40 1.50 -6.17 -9.49
N LEU A 41 1.02 -5.19 -8.72
CA LEU A 41 1.86 -4.13 -8.15
C LEU A 41 2.95 -4.69 -7.23
N MET A 42 2.61 -5.66 -6.37
CA MET A 42 3.58 -6.27 -5.45
C MET A 42 4.64 -7.09 -6.18
N LEU A 43 4.28 -7.84 -7.24
CA LEU A 43 5.24 -8.60 -8.03
C LEU A 43 6.18 -7.67 -8.82
N MET A 44 5.64 -6.59 -9.41
CA MET A 44 6.47 -5.57 -10.05
C MET A 44 7.41 -4.90 -9.05
N ALA A 45 6.91 -4.55 -7.86
CA ALA A 45 7.73 -3.97 -6.80
C ALA A 45 8.86 -4.90 -6.38
N LEU A 46 8.56 -6.19 -6.20
CA LEU A 46 9.54 -7.20 -5.82
C LEU A 46 10.64 -7.34 -6.89
N ALA A 47 10.27 -7.34 -8.17
CA ALA A 47 11.23 -7.37 -9.27
C ALA A 47 12.16 -6.14 -9.24
N PHE A 48 11.61 -4.93 -9.07
CA PHE A 48 12.42 -3.71 -8.95
C PHE A 48 13.31 -3.70 -7.70
N VAL A 49 12.82 -4.22 -6.57
CA VAL A 49 13.63 -4.37 -5.35
C VAL A 49 14.76 -5.37 -5.60
N ALA A 50 14.48 -6.53 -6.20
CA ALA A 50 15.48 -7.55 -6.51
C ALA A 50 16.62 -6.99 -7.37
N VAL A 51 16.27 -6.36 -8.49
CA VAL A 51 17.24 -5.77 -9.42
C VAL A 51 18.06 -4.69 -8.71
N ALA A 52 17.40 -3.73 -8.05
CA ALA A 52 18.12 -2.65 -7.38
C ALA A 52 19.00 -3.14 -6.23
N PHE A 53 18.60 -4.20 -5.53
CA PHE A 53 19.36 -4.80 -4.45
C PHE A 53 20.61 -5.50 -5.00
N ILE A 54 20.48 -6.29 -6.06
CA ILE A 54 21.64 -6.90 -6.72
C ILE A 54 22.61 -5.83 -7.23
N VAL A 55 22.09 -4.79 -7.91
CA VAL A 55 22.91 -3.71 -8.47
C VAL A 55 23.75 -3.02 -7.39
N ILE A 56 23.17 -2.67 -6.23
CA ILE A 56 23.94 -1.95 -5.19
C ILE A 56 25.04 -2.81 -4.57
N PHE A 57 24.79 -4.11 -4.36
CA PHE A 57 25.81 -5.02 -3.82
C PHE A 57 26.94 -5.30 -4.81
N VAL A 58 26.61 -5.44 -6.10
CA VAL A 58 27.61 -5.56 -7.17
C VAL A 58 28.43 -4.28 -7.28
N HIS A 59 27.79 -3.11 -7.22
CA HIS A 59 28.49 -1.83 -7.34
C HIS A 59 29.42 -1.51 -6.16
N LYS A 60 29.04 -1.89 -4.93
CA LYS A 60 29.85 -1.66 -3.74
C LYS A 60 30.91 -2.72 -3.48
N ASP A 61 30.89 -3.84 -4.21
CA ASP A 61 31.81 -4.98 -4.10
C ASP A 61 32.00 -5.51 -2.66
N GLY A 62 30.92 -5.48 -1.87
CA GLY A 62 30.94 -5.91 -0.48
C GLY A 62 30.13 -5.03 0.46
N TRP A 63 30.32 -5.26 1.76
CA TRP A 63 29.65 -4.53 2.84
C TRP A 63 30.63 -3.55 3.50
N ASN A 64 30.18 -2.31 3.72
CA ASN A 64 30.95 -1.34 4.50
C ASN A 64 30.63 -1.50 5.99
N TYR A 65 31.60 -1.99 6.77
CA TYR A 65 31.47 -2.18 8.22
C TYR A 65 31.83 -0.94 9.05
N GLU A 66 32.41 0.09 8.43
CA GLU A 66 32.96 1.27 9.11
C GLU A 66 31.96 2.44 9.18
N THR A 67 30.71 2.24 8.72
CA THR A 67 29.69 3.30 8.71
C THR A 67 28.68 3.14 9.85
N ASP A 68 28.44 4.22 10.59
CA ASP A 68 27.35 4.33 11.56
C ASP A 68 25.99 4.60 10.90
N ASN A 69 25.94 4.77 9.57
CA ASN A 69 24.70 5.05 8.86
C ASN A 69 23.86 3.76 8.73
N PRO A 70 22.64 3.70 9.31
CA PRO A 70 21.82 2.49 9.32
C PRO A 70 21.14 2.19 7.96
N HIS A 71 21.33 3.03 6.93
CA HIS A 71 20.69 2.89 5.62
C HIS A 71 20.75 1.46 5.06
N ALA A 72 21.95 0.88 5.00
CA ALA A 72 22.16 -0.43 4.40
C ALA A 72 21.47 -1.55 5.20
N ILE A 73 21.57 -1.51 6.54
CA ILE A 73 20.93 -2.50 7.42
C ILE A 73 19.41 -2.42 7.31
N LEU A 74 18.85 -1.20 7.37
CA LEU A 74 17.41 -0.99 7.23
C LEU A 74 16.92 -1.41 5.83
N GLY A 75 17.68 -1.10 4.78
CA GLY A 75 17.39 -1.53 3.41
C GLY A 75 17.39 -3.05 3.25
N CYS A 76 18.33 -3.76 3.87
CA CYS A 76 18.37 -5.22 3.91
C CYS A 76 17.17 -5.79 4.68
N ALA A 77 16.89 -5.25 5.87
CA ALA A 77 15.74 -5.68 6.67
C ALA A 77 14.42 -5.51 5.91
N ALA A 78 14.20 -4.34 5.30
CA ALA A 78 13.01 -4.08 4.47
C ALA A 78 12.92 -5.04 3.28
N THR A 79 14.05 -5.30 2.61
CA THR A 79 14.10 -6.23 1.48
C THR A 79 13.74 -7.65 1.90
N VAL A 80 14.33 -8.17 2.98
CA VAL A 80 14.01 -9.50 3.53
C VAL A 80 12.53 -9.61 3.87
N LEU A 81 11.96 -8.62 4.58
CA LEU A 81 10.53 -8.61 4.91
C LEU A 81 9.66 -8.52 3.65
N GLY A 82 10.10 -7.78 2.62
CA GLY A 82 9.44 -7.69 1.31
C GLY A 82 9.38 -9.03 0.58
N PHE A 83 10.48 -9.80 0.56
CA PHE A 83 10.53 -11.15 0.00
C PHE A 83 9.78 -12.18 0.85
N LEU A 84 9.68 -11.96 2.15
CA LEU A 84 8.88 -12.82 3.02
C LEU A 84 7.37 -12.73 2.70
N GLN A 85 6.88 -11.59 2.19
CA GLN A 85 5.47 -11.41 1.84
C GLN A 85 4.90 -12.44 0.86
N PRO A 86 5.48 -12.66 -0.34
CA PRO A 86 4.99 -13.67 -1.27
C PRO A 86 5.13 -15.08 -0.70
N ILE A 87 6.18 -15.38 0.08
CA ILE A 87 6.35 -16.68 0.75
C ILE A 87 5.19 -16.92 1.71
N MET A 88 4.87 -15.96 2.57
CA MET A 88 3.69 -16.03 3.44
C MET A 88 2.40 -16.22 2.63
N ALA A 89 2.26 -15.50 1.51
CA ALA A 89 1.10 -15.58 0.65
C ALA A 89 0.89 -16.95 -0.02
N LEU A 90 1.96 -17.74 -0.23
CA LEU A 90 1.84 -19.14 -0.69
C LEU A 90 1.11 -20.02 0.33
N PHE A 91 1.28 -19.73 1.62
CA PHE A 91 0.62 -20.44 2.72
C PHE A 91 -0.71 -19.82 3.14
N ARG A 92 -1.28 -18.93 2.31
CA ARG A 92 -2.56 -18.26 2.59
C ARG A 92 -3.68 -19.31 2.73
N PRO A 93 -4.33 -19.43 3.91
CA PRO A 93 -5.44 -20.35 4.09
C PRO A 93 -6.63 -20.00 3.19
N GLY A 94 -7.59 -20.92 3.01
CA GLY A 94 -8.86 -20.66 2.30
C GLY A 94 -9.70 -19.53 2.90
N PRO A 95 -10.75 -19.05 2.23
CA PRO A 95 -11.61 -17.95 2.74
C PRO A 95 -12.23 -18.24 4.11
N ASP A 96 -12.72 -19.46 4.32
CA ASP A 96 -13.47 -19.86 5.52
C ASP A 96 -12.63 -20.62 6.57
N HIS A 97 -11.31 -20.67 6.37
CA HIS A 97 -10.42 -21.43 7.24
C HIS A 97 -10.15 -20.70 8.58
N PRO A 98 -10.17 -21.37 9.75
CA PRO A 98 -10.07 -20.72 11.06
C PRO A 98 -8.75 -19.98 11.30
N LYS A 99 -7.64 -20.41 10.67
CA LYS A 99 -6.33 -19.71 10.73
C LYS A 99 -6.23 -18.49 9.80
N ARG A 100 -7.26 -18.18 9.00
CA ARG A 100 -7.25 -17.06 8.05
C ARG A 100 -7.09 -15.69 8.71
N PRO A 101 -7.70 -15.38 9.86
CA PRO A 101 -7.48 -14.12 10.58
C PRO A 101 -6.01 -13.94 11.02
N ILE A 102 -5.37 -15.02 11.49
CA ILE A 102 -3.96 -15.02 11.90
C ILE A 102 -3.07 -14.67 10.69
N PHE A 103 -3.28 -15.34 9.56
CA PHE A 103 -2.59 -15.03 8.31
C PHE A 103 -2.80 -13.55 7.91
N ASN A 104 -4.05 -13.06 7.93
CA ASN A 104 -4.36 -11.69 7.55
C ASN A 104 -3.62 -10.67 8.44
N TRP A 105 -3.54 -10.93 9.75
CA TRP A 105 -2.84 -10.05 10.69
C TRP A 105 -1.32 -10.09 10.47
N LEU A 106 -0.73 -11.28 10.35
CA LEU A 106 0.71 -11.42 10.08
C LEU A 106 1.09 -10.76 8.75
N HIS A 107 0.39 -11.08 7.67
CA HIS A 107 0.65 -10.51 6.34
C HIS A 107 0.52 -8.98 6.35
N PHE A 108 -0.51 -8.47 7.02
CA PHE A 108 -0.69 -7.03 7.21
C PHE A 108 0.47 -6.40 7.99
N THR A 109 0.81 -6.93 9.16
CA THR A 109 1.81 -6.34 10.05
C THR A 109 3.19 -6.37 9.43
N VAL A 110 3.62 -7.52 8.90
CA VAL A 110 4.94 -7.66 8.24
C VAL A 110 5.02 -6.76 7.00
N GLY A 111 3.92 -6.60 6.25
CA GLY A 111 3.92 -5.78 5.03
C GLY A 111 4.05 -4.29 5.33
N ASN A 112 3.33 -3.80 6.34
CA ASN A 112 3.44 -2.41 6.79
C ASN A 112 4.78 -2.14 7.48
N ALA A 113 5.32 -3.10 8.23
CA ALA A 113 6.66 -2.99 8.81
C ALA A 113 7.73 -2.88 7.72
N ALA A 114 7.66 -3.70 6.67
CA ALA A 114 8.57 -3.61 5.52
C ALA A 114 8.52 -2.21 4.87
N GLN A 115 7.32 -1.69 4.60
CA GLN A 115 7.14 -0.35 4.03
C GLN A 115 7.71 0.75 4.95
N LEU A 116 7.43 0.69 6.25
CA LEU A 116 7.91 1.67 7.21
C LEU A 116 9.44 1.68 7.28
N ILE A 117 10.05 0.50 7.43
CA ILE A 117 11.51 0.35 7.50
C ILE A 117 12.15 0.82 6.18
N ALA A 118 11.53 0.50 5.03
CA ALA A 118 12.02 0.96 3.73
C ALA A 118 12.00 2.50 3.62
N VAL A 119 10.91 3.15 4.04
CA VAL A 119 10.82 4.61 4.03
C VAL A 119 11.88 5.23 4.94
N ILE A 120 12.06 4.70 6.15
CA ILE A 120 13.13 5.15 7.06
C ILE A 120 14.51 4.97 6.41
N ALA A 121 14.77 3.82 5.78
CA ALA A 121 16.01 3.59 5.04
C ALA A 121 16.23 4.64 3.94
N ILE A 122 15.18 5.00 3.20
CA ILE A 122 15.26 6.03 2.14
C ILE A 122 15.61 7.40 2.72
N PHE A 123 15.09 7.79 3.90
CA PHE A 123 15.56 9.01 4.58
C PHE A 123 17.06 8.95 4.89
N TYR A 124 17.57 7.82 5.37
CA TYR A 124 19.00 7.66 5.66
C TYR A 124 19.89 7.65 4.41
N ALA A 125 19.34 7.53 3.20
CA ALA A 125 20.12 7.55 1.96
C ALA A 125 20.89 8.88 1.76
N LYS A 126 20.28 10.02 2.12
CA LYS A 126 20.94 11.34 2.04
C LYS A 126 22.15 11.46 2.98
N LYS A 127 22.16 10.72 4.08
CA LYS A 127 23.28 10.72 5.04
C LYS A 127 24.44 9.81 4.59
N LEU A 128 24.35 9.18 3.42
CA LEU A 128 25.48 8.45 2.88
C LEU A 128 26.48 9.49 2.35
N GLU A 129 27.76 9.30 2.68
CA GLU A 129 28.86 10.19 2.29
C GLU A 129 28.92 10.42 0.78
N THR A 130 28.58 9.39 -0.01
CA THR A 130 28.62 9.43 -1.47
C THR A 130 27.27 9.82 -2.09
N SER A 131 26.29 10.29 -1.33
CA SER A 131 24.93 10.47 -1.86
C SER A 131 24.77 11.69 -2.75
N GLY A 132 25.50 12.78 -2.49
CA GLY A 132 25.34 14.06 -3.20
C GLY A 132 23.94 14.71 -3.07
N LEU A 133 23.04 14.14 -2.27
CA LEU A 133 21.62 14.50 -2.28
C LEU A 133 21.35 15.85 -1.60
N ASP A 134 20.64 16.71 -2.33
CA ASP A 134 20.18 18.03 -1.88
C ASP A 134 19.16 17.96 -0.73
N ASP A 135 19.08 19.02 0.08
CA ASP A 135 18.17 19.10 1.25
C ASP A 135 16.68 19.01 0.86
N ASN A 136 16.32 19.41 -0.36
CA ASN A 136 14.95 19.23 -0.87
C ASN A 136 14.52 17.76 -0.93
N PHE A 137 15.46 16.80 -0.94
CA PHE A 137 15.16 15.37 -0.86
C PHE A 137 14.36 15.02 0.41
N TYR A 138 14.71 15.61 1.55
CA TYR A 138 13.95 15.41 2.79
C TYR A 138 12.56 16.03 2.73
N ALA A 139 12.44 17.22 2.14
CA ALA A 139 11.15 17.89 2.00
C ALA A 139 10.18 17.06 1.13
N VAL A 140 10.65 16.56 -0.01
CA VAL A 140 9.85 15.71 -0.92
C VAL A 140 9.42 14.42 -0.22
N LEU A 141 10.32 13.74 0.50
CA LEU A 141 9.97 12.54 1.26
C LEU A 141 9.00 12.82 2.41
N ALA A 142 9.16 13.93 3.13
CA ALA A 142 8.25 14.33 4.20
C ALA A 142 6.84 14.59 3.66
N VAL A 143 6.73 15.31 2.53
CA VAL A 143 5.45 15.52 1.84
C VAL A 143 4.82 14.18 1.44
N PHE A 144 5.60 13.25 0.87
CA PHE A 144 5.12 11.90 0.56
C PHE A 144 4.55 11.20 1.79
N VAL A 145 5.28 11.17 2.91
CA VAL A 145 4.84 10.50 4.15
C VAL A 145 3.56 11.12 4.69
N ILE A 146 3.50 12.46 4.78
CA ILE A 146 2.32 13.17 5.29
C ILE A 146 1.11 12.85 4.43
N VAL A 147 1.21 12.99 3.11
CA VAL A 147 0.09 12.73 2.20
C VAL A 147 -0.30 11.25 2.21
N TYR A 148 0.66 10.33 2.25
CA TYR A 148 0.40 8.89 2.37
C TYR A 148 -0.44 8.57 3.62
N LEU A 149 -0.07 9.12 4.78
CA LEU A 149 -0.81 8.93 6.02
C LEU A 149 -2.19 9.58 5.97
N LEU A 150 -2.30 10.79 5.39
CA LEU A 150 -3.60 11.47 5.21
C LEU A 150 -4.55 10.67 4.33
N PHE A 151 -4.07 10.08 3.23
CA PHE A 151 -4.90 9.22 2.38
C PHE A 151 -5.32 7.93 3.11
N HIS A 152 -4.42 7.31 3.86
CA HIS A 152 -4.77 6.16 4.70
C HIS A 152 -5.85 6.51 5.73
N LEU A 153 -5.72 7.66 6.40
CA LEU A 153 -6.70 8.16 7.36
C LEU A 153 -8.04 8.47 6.68
N PHE A 154 -8.01 9.19 5.56
CA PHE A 154 -9.19 9.52 4.76
C PHE A 154 -9.97 8.26 4.39
N PHE A 155 -9.33 7.25 3.81
CA PHE A 155 -10.00 6.01 3.42
C PHE A 155 -10.49 5.19 4.62
N GLN A 156 -9.78 5.22 5.74
CA GLN A 156 -10.20 4.55 6.97
C GLN A 156 -11.48 5.20 7.53
N VAL A 157 -11.55 6.53 7.59
CA VAL A 157 -12.73 7.29 8.02
C VAL A 157 -13.89 7.11 7.03
N HIS A 158 -13.62 7.19 5.73
CA HIS A 158 -14.61 6.97 4.68
C HIS A 158 -15.22 5.55 4.76
N THR A 159 -14.39 4.53 4.95
CA THR A 159 -14.88 3.16 5.10
C THR A 159 -15.71 3.01 6.37
N TRP A 160 -15.23 3.53 7.51
CA TRP A 160 -15.95 3.45 8.77
C TRP A 160 -17.31 4.15 8.71
N THR A 161 -17.38 5.36 8.14
CA THR A 161 -18.64 6.09 7.98
C THR A 161 -19.61 5.40 7.02
N SER A 162 -19.11 4.83 5.92
CA SER A 162 -19.89 4.04 4.96
C SER A 162 -20.51 2.81 5.62
N GLU A 163 -19.71 2.01 6.35
CA GLU A 163 -20.21 0.81 7.03
C GLU A 163 -21.20 1.15 8.15
N ARG A 164 -20.96 2.23 8.91
CA ARG A 164 -21.88 2.69 9.96
C ARG A 164 -23.24 3.09 9.39
N LYS A 165 -23.27 3.82 8.26
CA LYS A 165 -24.50 4.18 7.57
C LYS A 165 -25.24 2.94 7.07
N LYS A 166 -24.54 2.01 6.41
CA LYS A 166 -25.12 0.74 5.92
C LYS A 166 -25.74 -0.09 7.06
N ASN A 167 -25.04 -0.24 8.18
CA ASN A 167 -25.55 -0.98 9.34
C ASN A 167 -26.79 -0.33 9.96
N ASN A 168 -26.87 1.00 9.98
CA ASN A 168 -28.05 1.72 10.46
C ASN A 168 -29.24 1.56 9.50
N GLU A 169 -29.02 1.65 8.18
CA GLU A 169 -30.06 1.43 7.17
C GLU A 169 -30.63 0.01 7.25
N VAL A 170 -29.77 -1.01 7.36
CA VAL A 170 -30.20 -2.41 7.54
C VAL A 170 -31.02 -2.60 8.81
N LYS A 171 -30.62 -2.00 9.93
CA LYS A 171 -31.41 -2.06 11.18
C LYS A 171 -32.78 -1.40 11.04
N MET A 172 -32.87 -0.25 10.36
CA MET A 172 -34.15 0.43 10.12
C MET A 172 -35.06 -0.39 9.19
N LEU A 173 -34.49 -1.00 8.15
CA LEU A 173 -35.21 -1.91 7.25
C LEU A 173 -35.73 -3.16 7.98
N ASP A 174 -34.90 -3.79 8.81
CA ASP A 174 -35.31 -4.96 9.61
C ASP A 174 -36.50 -4.61 10.54
N LEU A 175 -36.41 -3.46 11.23
CA LEU A 175 -37.49 -2.94 12.08
C LEU A 175 -38.78 -2.64 11.29
N ALA A 176 -38.66 -2.04 10.10
CA ALA A 176 -39.81 -1.72 9.24
C ALA A 176 -40.46 -2.99 8.64
N SER A 177 -39.65 -3.99 8.29
CA SER A 177 -40.13 -5.27 7.75
C SER A 177 -40.87 -6.11 8.79
N ARG A 178 -40.45 -6.07 10.06
CA ARG A 178 -41.21 -6.64 11.19
C ARG A 178 -42.54 -5.90 11.45
N GLY A 179 -42.69 -4.67 10.96
CA GLY A 179 -43.91 -3.87 10.98
C GLY A 179 -44.84 -4.06 9.78
N GLY A 180 -44.56 -4.99 8.86
CA GLY A 180 -45.46 -5.39 7.78
C GLY A 180 -45.32 -4.64 6.44
N ASN A 181 -44.39 -3.69 6.32
CA ASN A 181 -44.16 -2.95 5.06
C ASN A 181 -42.75 -3.23 4.52
N ALA A 182 -42.60 -4.30 3.74
CA ALA A 182 -41.34 -4.62 3.05
C ALA A 182 -41.35 -4.10 1.61
N ALA A 183 -40.87 -2.86 1.41
CA ALA A 183 -40.50 -2.39 0.08
C ALA A 183 -39.13 -2.99 -0.29
N GLN A 184 -39.11 -3.91 -1.26
CA GLN A 184 -37.89 -4.35 -1.93
C GLN A 184 -37.37 -3.20 -2.79
N ASN A 185 -36.21 -2.63 -2.44
CA ASN A 185 -35.51 -1.70 -3.31
C ASN A 185 -34.13 -2.24 -3.70
N GLY A 186 -33.83 -2.12 -5.00
CA GLY A 186 -32.63 -2.62 -5.67
C GLY A 186 -31.32 -2.00 -5.19
N VAL A 187 -30.22 -2.35 -5.88
CA VAL A 187 -28.84 -1.94 -5.57
C VAL A 187 -28.79 -0.45 -5.18
N PRO A 188 -28.44 -0.10 -3.92
CA PRO A 188 -28.57 1.29 -3.47
C PRO A 188 -27.59 2.16 -4.26
N GLU A 189 -28.10 3.21 -4.90
CA GLU A 189 -27.34 4.25 -5.61
C GLU A 189 -26.15 4.79 -4.77
N LYS A 190 -26.30 4.83 -3.44
CA LYS A 190 -25.26 5.19 -2.47
C LYS A 190 -24.00 4.30 -2.53
N ASN A 191 -24.13 3.02 -2.88
CA ASN A 191 -22.97 2.13 -3.02
C ASN A 191 -22.11 2.50 -4.24
N LEU A 192 -22.74 2.98 -5.32
CA LEU A 192 -22.04 3.43 -6.53
C LEU A 192 -21.28 4.74 -6.28
N VAL A 193 -21.87 5.68 -5.54
CA VAL A 193 -21.21 6.94 -5.16
C VAL A 193 -19.98 6.67 -4.30
N ASN A 194 -20.10 5.83 -3.25
CA ASN A 194 -18.98 5.47 -2.39
C ASN A 194 -17.86 4.74 -3.15
N GLN A 195 -18.23 3.92 -4.15
CA GLN A 195 -17.28 3.25 -5.04
C GLN A 195 -16.55 4.26 -5.93
N ALA A 196 -17.27 5.21 -6.54
CA ALA A 196 -16.71 6.25 -7.38
C ALA A 196 -15.74 7.16 -6.59
N ILE A 197 -16.14 7.59 -5.38
CA ILE A 197 -15.27 8.38 -4.49
C ILE A 197 -13.96 7.64 -4.24
N ARG A 198 -14.02 6.34 -3.89
CA ARG A 198 -12.81 5.55 -3.66
C ARG A 198 -11.90 5.55 -4.89
N GLN A 199 -12.45 5.28 -6.08
CA GLN A 199 -11.70 5.19 -7.33
C GLN A 199 -11.08 6.52 -7.75
N ILE A 200 -11.82 7.64 -7.64
CA ILE A 200 -11.33 8.98 -7.94
C ILE A 200 -10.14 9.32 -7.03
N PHE A 201 -10.28 9.12 -5.72
CA PHE A 201 -9.20 9.41 -4.77
C PHE A 201 -8.00 8.47 -4.95
N LEU A 202 -8.19 7.23 -5.39
CA LEU A 202 -7.08 6.37 -5.80
C LEU A 202 -6.32 6.94 -7.00
N GLY A 203 -7.05 7.46 -7.99
CA GLY A 203 -6.47 8.14 -9.15
C GLY A 203 -5.67 9.37 -8.74
N ILE A 204 -6.24 10.23 -7.89
CA ILE A 204 -5.56 11.41 -7.34
C ILE A 204 -4.29 11.00 -6.58
N TYR A 205 -4.37 10.00 -5.70
CA TYR A 205 -3.21 9.49 -4.97
C TYR A 205 -2.13 8.95 -5.93
N THR A 206 -2.53 8.24 -6.98
CA THR A 206 -1.60 7.69 -7.98
C THR A 206 -0.89 8.80 -8.74
N ILE A 207 -1.60 9.85 -9.17
CA ILE A 207 -1.02 11.03 -9.82
C ILE A 207 -0.04 11.73 -8.88
N PHE A 208 -0.42 11.91 -7.62
CA PHE A 208 0.45 12.48 -6.59
C PHE A 208 1.74 11.65 -6.43
N VAL A 209 1.64 10.32 -6.31
CA VAL A 209 2.81 9.43 -6.20
C VAL A 209 3.71 9.54 -7.43
N VAL A 210 3.14 9.63 -8.63
CA VAL A 210 3.93 9.84 -9.87
C VAL A 210 4.67 11.18 -9.81
N ALA A 211 4.03 12.26 -9.38
CA ALA A 211 4.68 13.57 -9.22
C ALA A 211 5.83 13.52 -8.20
N ILE A 212 5.62 12.84 -7.06
CA ILE A 212 6.68 12.60 -6.07
C ILE A 212 7.84 11.81 -6.68
N LEU A 213 7.57 10.75 -7.43
CA LEU A 213 8.62 9.96 -8.07
C LEU A 213 9.43 10.79 -9.06
N ILE A 214 8.77 11.62 -9.88
CA ILE A 214 9.45 12.54 -10.81
C ILE A 214 10.38 13.49 -10.05
N ALA A 215 9.89 14.11 -8.97
CA ALA A 215 10.70 14.99 -8.13
C ALA A 215 11.90 14.25 -7.50
N LEU A 216 11.68 13.04 -6.97
CA LEU A 216 12.77 12.22 -6.43
C LEU A 216 13.79 11.82 -7.49
N TYR A 217 13.37 11.48 -8.71
CA TYR A 217 14.29 11.17 -9.81
C TYR A 217 15.11 12.39 -10.23
N ALA A 218 14.50 13.57 -10.29
CA ALA A 218 15.22 14.80 -10.60
C ALA A 218 16.29 15.12 -9.55
N LEU A 219 15.96 14.96 -8.26
CA LEU A 219 16.91 15.17 -7.16
C LEU A 219 18.02 14.12 -7.12
N ILE A 220 17.70 12.85 -7.36
CA ILE A 220 18.69 11.77 -7.42
C ILE A 220 19.60 11.91 -8.64
N GLY A 221 19.06 12.32 -9.80
CA GLY A 221 19.83 12.49 -11.03
C GLY A 221 20.70 13.74 -11.06
N ALA A 222 20.46 14.70 -10.17
CA ALA A 222 21.27 15.90 -10.00
C ALA A 222 22.41 15.75 -8.99
N ALA A 223 22.43 14.64 -8.25
CA ALA A 223 23.44 14.29 -7.25
C ALA A 223 24.58 13.44 -7.86
#